data_AF-A0A963ME95-F1
#
_entry.id   AF-A0A963ME95-F1
#
_cell.length_a   1.000
_cell.length_b   1.000
_cell.length_c   1.000
_cell.angle_alpha   90.00
_cell.angle_beta   90.00
_cell.angle_gamma   90.00
#
_symmetry.space_group_name_H-M   'P 1'
#
loop_
_entity.id
_entity.type
_entity.pdbx_description
1 polymer ?
#
loop_
_entity_poly.entity_id
_entity_poly.type
_entity_poly.pdbx_seq_one_letter_code
_entity_poly.pdbx_strand_id
1 'polypeptide(L)' 'MSAIAGLATLLPSLAMAVRRLHDVGKSGWWLLLGFVPFVGQLVLLYFYVQPSSPNALPSA' A
#
# COMPACT_ATOMS: atom_id res chain seq x y z
N MET A 1 -15.11 -0.61 23.45
CA MET A 1 -14.64 -0.49 22.06
C MET A 1 -14.34 -1.90 21.56
N SER A 2 -15.30 -2.51 20.85
CA SER A 2 -15.30 -3.95 20.55
C SER A 2 -14.24 -4.32 19.50
N ALA A 3 -13.44 -5.35 19.77
CA ALA A 3 -12.45 -5.92 18.85
C ALA A 3 -13.03 -6.29 17.47
N ILE A 4 -14.34 -6.56 17.39
CA ILE A 4 -15.10 -6.80 16.15
C ILE A 4 -15.04 -5.59 15.22
N ALA A 5 -15.16 -4.36 15.74
CA ALA A 5 -15.07 -3.13 14.95
C ALA A 5 -13.63 -2.87 14.47
N GLY A 6 -12.63 -3.29 15.25
CA GLY A 6 -11.23 -3.24 14.86
C GLY A 6 -10.94 -4.18 13.68
N LEU A 7 -11.38 -5.43 13.76
CA LEU A 7 -11.18 -6.42 12.68
C LEU A 7 -11.95 -6.05 11.40
N ALA A 8 -13.17 -5.53 11.54
CA ALA A 8 -13.98 -5.06 10.42
C ALA A 8 -13.32 -3.90 9.64
N THR A 9 -12.49 -3.09 10.29
CA THR A 9 -11.75 -1.98 9.66
C THR A 9 -10.31 -2.36 9.27
N LEU A 10 -9.71 -3.36 9.92
CA LEU A 10 -8.37 -3.85 9.62
C LEU A 10 -8.31 -4.53 8.24
N LEU A 11 -9.29 -5.39 7.94
CA LEU A 11 -9.38 -6.08 6.64
C LEU A 11 -9.42 -5.09 5.45
N PRO A 12 -10.33 -4.09 5.42
CA PRO A 12 -10.37 -3.14 4.31
C PRO A 12 -9.14 -2.22 4.28
N SER A 13 -8.56 -1.86 5.44
CA SER A 13 -7.34 -1.04 5.48
C SER A 13 -6.15 -1.77 4.87
N LEU A 14 -5.98 -3.06 5.18
CA LEU A 14 -4.92 -3.89 4.61
C LEU A 14 -5.15 -4.13 3.12
N ALA A 15 -6.40 -4.42 2.72
CA ALA A 15 -6.77 -4.61 1.32
C ALA A 15 -6.53 -3.35 0.46
N MET A 16 -6.88 -2.16 0.99
CA MET A 16 -6.61 -0.87 0.35
C MET A 16 -5.11 -0.64 0.15
N ALA A 17 -4.30 -0.93 1.17
CA ALA A 17 -2.85 -0.76 1.07
C ALA A 17 -2.24 -1.71 0.03
N VAL A 18 -2.67 -2.98 -0.02
CA VAL A 18 -2.22 -3.96 -1.04
C VAL A 18 -2.60 -3.48 -2.44
N ARG A 19 -3.84 -2.99 -2.63
CA ARG A 19 -4.30 -2.43 -3.90
C ARG A 19 -3.47 -1.22 -4.31
N ARG A 20 -3.19 -0.30 -3.39
CA ARG A 20 -2.39 0.89 -3.69
C ARG A 20 -0.97 0.52 -4.13
N LEU A 21 -0.33 -0.46 -3.48
CA LEU A 21 0.98 -0.95 -3.93
C LEU A 21 0.90 -1.62 -5.31
N HIS A 22 -0.17 -2.37 -5.58
CA HIS A 22 -0.38 -2.99 -6.88
C HIS A 22 -0.60 -1.95 -7.99
N ASP A 23 -1.27 -0.83 -7.70
CA ASP A 23 -1.48 0.28 -8.64
C ASP A 23 -0.17 0.99 -9.04
N VAL A 24 0.90 0.85 -8.25
CA VAL A 24 2.27 1.32 -8.57
C VAL A 24 3.16 0.21 -9.15
N GLY A 25 2.58 -0.94 -9.48
CA GLY A 25 3.31 -2.09 -10.04
C GLY A 25 4.21 -2.81 -9.03
N LYS A 26 3.95 -2.64 -7.71
CA LYS A 26 4.68 -3.33 -6.64
C LYS A 26 3.81 -4.43 -6.04
N SER A 27 4.42 -5.57 -5.72
CA SER A 27 3.71 -6.69 -5.08
C SER A 27 3.23 -6.33 -3.67
N GLY A 28 2.07 -6.87 -3.25
CA GLY A 28 1.55 -6.70 -1.89
C GLY A 28 2.52 -7.14 -0.78
N TRP A 29 3.51 -7.98 -1.09
CA TRP A 29 4.58 -8.40 -0.17
C TRP A 29 5.41 -7.25 0.42
N TRP A 30 5.48 -6.09 -0.25
CA TRP A 30 6.18 -4.92 0.27
C TRP A 30 5.51 -4.35 1.53
N LEU A 31 4.22 -4.62 1.78
CA LEU A 31 3.56 -4.25 3.05
C LEU A 31 4.17 -4.92 4.28
N LEU A 32 4.82 -6.08 4.13
CA LEU A 32 5.49 -6.74 5.24
C LEU A 32 6.66 -5.92 5.79
N LEU A 33 7.23 -5.01 4.99
CA LEU A 33 8.22 -4.07 5.50
C LEU A 33 7.62 -3.13 6.56
N GLY A 34 6.31 -2.93 6.59
CA GLY A 34 5.66 -2.17 7.67
C GLY A 34 5.90 -2.76 9.07
N PHE A 35 6.27 -4.04 9.17
CA PHE A 35 6.70 -4.67 10.43
C PHE A 35 8.15 -4.32 10.81
N VAL A 36 8.95 -3.76 9.90
CA VAL A 36 10.30 -3.27 10.17
C VAL A 36 10.22 -1.80 10.58
N PRO A 37 10.56 -1.44 11.83
CA PRO A 37 10.48 -0.06 12.29
C PRO A 37 11.49 0.83 11.56
N PHE A 38 11.13 2.10 11.38
CA PHE A 38 11.90 3.12 10.65
C PHE A 38 12.07 2.86 9.15
N VAL A 39 12.89 1.88 8.76
CA VAL A 39 13.26 1.66 7.35
C VAL A 39 12.06 1.25 6.51
N GLY A 40 11.23 0.35 7.04
CA GLY A 40 10.06 -0.14 6.32
C GLY A 40 8.98 0.90 6.11
N GLN A 41 8.79 1.81 7.09
CA GLN A 41 7.87 2.93 6.93
C GLN A 41 8.36 3.94 5.90
N LEU A 42 9.66 4.23 5.83
CA LEU A 42 10.23 5.12 4.81
C LEU A 42 10.07 4.55 3.39
N VAL A 43 10.29 3.24 3.23
CA VAL A 43 10.12 2.56 1.94
C VAL A 43 8.64 2.53 1.51
N LEU A 44 7.72 2.25 2.44
CA LEU A 44 6.29 2.30 2.15
C LEU A 44 5.80 3.72 1.85
N LEU A 45 6.29 4.72 2.58
CA LEU A 45 6.01 6.13 2.30
C LEU A 45 6.46 6.50 0.89
N TYR A 46 7.67 6.08 0.49
CA TYR A 46 8.16 6.27 -0.87
C TYR A 46 7.23 5.65 -1.92
N PHE A 47 6.71 4.44 -1.71
CA PHE A 47 5.74 3.83 -2.64
C PHE A 47 4.37 4.52 -2.62
N TYR A 48 3.91 5.02 -1.48
CA TYR A 48 2.63 5.73 -1.42
C TYR A 48 2.66 7.07 -2.15
N VAL A 49 3.81 7.74 -2.16
CA VAL A 49 4.02 9.02 -2.87
C VAL A 49 4.23 8.83 -4.37
N GLN A 50 4.58 7.63 -4.83
CA GLN A 50 4.74 7.37 -6.26
C GLN A 50 3.42 7.52 -7.03
N PRO A 51 3.43 8.11 -8.23
CA PRO A 51 2.26 8.11 -9.11
C PRO A 51 1.91 6.66 -9.45
N SER A 52 0.61 6.32 -9.43
CA SER A 52 0.13 5.05 -10.01
C SER A 52 0.67 4.94 -11.43
N SER A 53 1.27 3.81 -11.79
CA SER A 53 1.97 3.63 -13.07
C SER A 53 1.08 4.11 -14.23
N PRO A 54 1.40 5.26 -14.86
CA PRO A 54 0.71 5.69 -16.04
C PRO A 54 1.32 4.89 -17.17
N ASN A 55 0.70 3.76 -17.51
CA ASN A 55 1.00 3.13 -18.79
C ASN A 55 0.65 4.14 -19.89
N ALA A 56 1.70 4.70 -20.47
CA ALA A 56 1.80 5.44 -21.72
C ALA A 56 0.69 6.46 -22.01
N LEU A 57 1.09 7.73 -22.05
CA LEU A 57 0.41 8.75 -22.86
C LEU A 57 0.00 8.14 -24.23
N PRO A 58 -1.23 8.34 -24.72
CA PRO A 58 -1.53 8.16 -26.12
C PRO A 58 -0.85 9.28 -26.93
N SER A 59 0.07 8.87 -27.82
CA SER A 59 0.56 9.58 -29.02
C SER A 59 0.54 11.11 -29.00
N ALA A 60 1.71 11.72 -28.81
CA ALA A 60 2.07 13.02 -29.39
C ALA A 60 3.10 12.79 -30.50
#